data_AF-A0A423XB94-F1
#
_entry.id   AF-A0A423XB94-F1
#
_cell.length_a   1.000
_cell.length_b   1.000
_cell.length_c   1.000
_cell.angle_alpha   90.00
_cell.angle_beta   90.00
_cell.angle_gamma   90.00
#
_symmetry.space_group_name_H-M   'P 1'
#
loop_
_entity.id
_entity.type
_entity.pdbx_description
1 polymer ?
#
loop_
_entity_poly.entity_id
_entity_poly.type
_entity_poly.pdbx_seq_one_letter_code
_entity_poly.pdbx_strand_id
1 'polypeptide(L)'
;MAPQLIFGTATFGMDLTEFQDPTSVNNLLTTIKGLSINRLDTAARYPPLNPGRSEQLLGETSSLSDPEAEFSIDTKVYTNTRTDGSGDLTREAIAKSVETSLERLGRPQGVNILYAHRPDPATPLEEQIQAFNEQVALGHCKAWGVSNFPPAVLEEILVLCEQNGWQKPSHYQGAYNAVTRGIETKLLPHLRAHGISFVGYTVLAAGFLTGKLVNNEHSETRAGDRNPLGKAIQARFSSESLHAAVKRFDSAVKAQGLTPVEVAIRWVTHHSVLGDGDAIILGASKISQIKETVELIHKGPLPQYLVTITEELWDEVKESREGMDNRRVGRGYQPQTRDNPPPGTLAERCVAAAVDFAPKQISGSQVYNRPATISQRKHDNDELGKLRADIRDKDEQIKALRSEIMAREGQSKTELDEKMAVAQQRAEQEMAELRKDVAVLKSLQDDLWAENSSLKAEKRTQKKALADYHVLYSLQKAYDTHYRKLDWRKQRAAEHLHAKYKRADCDAVAAAYELYEFLEDNGMDDTLKLDPDLKKSLRWMAEKKDRRS
;
A
#
# COMPACT_ATOMS: atom_id res chain seq x y z
N MET A 1 16.91 -13.41 -6.20
CA MET A 1 17.83 -13.51 -5.05
C MET A 1 17.10 -12.97 -3.82
N ALA A 2 17.54 -13.35 -2.61
CA ALA A 2 16.90 -12.94 -1.35
C ALA A 2 17.13 -11.45 -1.03
N PRO A 3 16.25 -10.80 -0.23
CA PRO A 3 16.44 -9.42 0.19
C PRO A 3 17.68 -9.24 1.06
N GLN A 4 18.25 -8.05 1.01
CA GLN A 4 19.40 -7.67 1.83
C GLN A 4 19.04 -7.63 3.31
N LEU A 5 19.98 -7.97 4.18
CA LEU A 5 19.79 -7.94 5.63
C LEU A 5 20.30 -6.62 6.21
N ILE A 6 19.45 -5.92 6.95
CA ILE A 6 19.76 -4.69 7.68
C ILE A 6 19.56 -4.95 9.16
N PHE A 7 20.42 -4.39 10.02
CA PHE A 7 20.22 -4.45 11.46
C PHE A 7 19.58 -3.16 11.99
N GLY A 8 18.43 -3.26 12.65
CA GLY A 8 17.71 -2.13 13.24
C GLY A 8 18.10 -1.86 14.69
N THR A 9 18.35 -0.59 15.02
CA THR A 9 18.91 -0.18 16.33
C THR A 9 17.88 0.46 17.26
N ALA A 10 16.58 0.36 16.94
CA ALA A 10 15.50 1.05 17.66
C ALA A 10 15.42 0.79 19.18
N THR A 11 16.06 -0.28 19.66
CA THR A 11 16.09 -0.65 21.09
C THR A 11 17.39 -0.29 21.79
N PHE A 12 18.39 0.29 21.11
CA PHE A 12 19.67 0.63 21.74
C PHE A 12 19.46 1.63 22.87
N GLY A 13 20.07 1.38 24.03
CA GLY A 13 19.91 2.19 25.23
C GLY A 13 18.60 1.96 26.00
N MET A 14 17.85 0.89 25.72
CA MET A 14 16.69 0.47 26.53
C MET A 14 17.08 -0.60 27.55
N ASP A 15 16.42 -0.60 28.73
CA ASP A 15 16.73 -1.55 29.83
C ASP A 15 16.53 -3.04 29.48
N LEU A 16 15.68 -3.34 28.49
CA LEU A 16 15.35 -4.72 28.08
C LEU A 16 16.19 -5.24 26.90
N THR A 17 17.31 -4.59 26.61
CA THR A 17 18.27 -5.02 25.58
C THR A 17 19.67 -5.17 26.17
N GLU A 18 20.51 -6.00 25.55
CA GLU A 18 21.95 -6.09 25.88
C GLU A 18 22.73 -4.84 25.44
N PHE A 19 22.17 -4.00 24.56
CA PHE A 19 22.86 -2.92 23.85
C PHE A 19 22.70 -1.58 24.57
N GLN A 20 23.27 -1.45 25.77
CA GLN A 20 23.06 -0.29 26.66
C GLN A 20 24.24 0.69 26.66
N ASP A 21 25.42 0.23 26.26
CA ASP A 21 26.68 0.97 26.29
C ASP A 21 27.53 0.68 25.02
N PRO A 22 28.54 1.52 24.73
CA PRO A 22 29.38 1.36 23.54
C PRO A 22 30.10 -0.01 23.44
N THR A 23 30.44 -0.64 24.55
CA THR A 23 31.13 -1.95 24.56
C THR A 23 30.16 -3.04 24.08
N SER A 24 28.95 -3.06 24.62
CA SER A 24 27.90 -3.99 24.20
C SER A 24 27.51 -3.81 22.73
N VAL A 25 27.44 -2.56 22.25
CA VAL A 25 27.17 -2.23 20.85
C VAL A 25 28.34 -2.68 19.96
N ASN A 26 29.59 -2.46 20.37
CA ASN A 26 30.77 -2.92 19.64
C ASN A 26 30.79 -4.44 19.42
N ASN A 27 30.44 -5.21 20.46
CA ASN A 27 30.34 -6.67 20.38
C ASN A 27 29.26 -7.13 19.40
N LEU A 28 28.12 -6.43 19.39
CA LEU A 28 27.06 -6.67 18.42
C LEU A 28 27.53 -6.34 17.00
N LEU A 29 28.13 -5.17 16.76
CA LEU A 29 28.60 -4.75 15.43
C LEU A 29 29.63 -5.73 14.86
N THR A 30 30.57 -6.18 15.70
CA THR A 30 31.53 -7.22 15.33
C THR A 30 30.82 -8.51 14.92
N THR A 31 29.81 -8.92 15.69
CA THR A 31 29.02 -10.12 15.40
C THR A 31 28.28 -10.01 14.07
N ILE A 32 27.51 -8.94 13.85
CA ILE A 32 26.69 -8.81 12.65
C ILE A 32 27.53 -8.60 11.38
N LYS A 33 28.74 -8.00 11.50
CA LYS A 33 29.71 -7.96 10.40
C LYS A 33 30.14 -9.37 10.00
N GLY A 34 30.42 -10.23 10.97
CA GLY A 34 30.71 -11.66 10.74
C GLY A 34 29.53 -12.45 10.14
N LEU A 35 28.31 -11.91 10.22
CA LEU A 35 27.09 -12.44 9.60
C LEU A 35 26.77 -11.76 8.25
N SER A 36 27.73 -11.02 7.68
CA SER A 36 27.58 -10.28 6.42
C SER A 36 26.49 -9.21 6.42
N ILE A 37 26.17 -8.66 7.60
CA ILE A 37 25.28 -7.49 7.75
C ILE A 37 26.17 -6.26 7.91
N ASN A 38 26.11 -5.35 6.94
CA ASN A 38 26.93 -4.13 6.87
C ASN A 38 26.07 -2.85 6.67
N ARG A 39 24.75 -2.94 6.94
CA ARG A 39 23.83 -1.80 6.91
C ARG A 39 23.04 -1.72 8.21
N LEU A 40 23.01 -0.53 8.80
CA LEU A 40 22.33 -0.23 10.05
C LEU A 40 21.16 0.72 9.82
N ASP A 41 20.03 0.49 10.50
CA ASP A 41 18.87 1.38 10.49
C ASP A 41 18.66 1.97 11.89
N THR A 42 18.83 3.30 12.01
CA THR A 42 18.58 4.08 13.24
C THR A 42 17.56 5.19 12.98
N ALA A 43 17.32 6.09 13.94
CA ALA A 43 16.52 7.30 13.77
C ALA A 43 16.85 8.33 14.85
N ALA A 44 16.65 9.61 14.56
CA ALA A 44 16.77 10.70 15.55
C ALA A 44 15.84 10.52 16.76
N ARG A 45 14.74 9.77 16.57
CA ARG A 45 13.78 9.43 17.63
C ARG A 45 14.21 8.23 18.49
N TYR A 46 15.20 7.44 18.09
CA TYR A 46 15.49 6.17 18.76
C TYR A 46 16.41 6.30 19.97
N PRO A 47 16.20 5.47 21.01
CA PRO A 47 15.01 4.63 21.24
C PRO A 47 13.77 5.47 21.57
N PRO A 48 12.54 4.96 21.36
CA PRO A 48 11.30 5.74 21.52
C PRO A 48 11.09 6.42 22.88
N LEU A 49 11.72 5.91 23.94
CA LEU A 49 11.62 6.44 25.31
C LEU A 49 12.77 7.38 25.69
N ASN A 50 13.83 7.44 24.88
CA ASN A 50 14.99 8.31 25.08
C ASN A 50 15.54 8.79 23.72
N PRO A 51 14.85 9.72 23.05
CA PRO A 51 15.18 10.09 21.68
C PRO A 51 16.63 10.55 21.47
N GLY A 52 17.30 9.97 20.49
CA GLY A 52 18.69 10.29 20.12
C GLY A 52 19.73 9.36 20.74
N ARG A 53 19.39 8.63 21.82
CA ARG A 53 20.37 7.77 22.51
C ARG A 53 20.86 6.62 21.62
N SER A 54 20.05 6.12 20.68
CA SER A 54 20.51 5.09 19.75
C SER A 54 21.59 5.61 18.80
N GLU A 55 21.45 6.82 18.27
CA GLU A 55 22.46 7.45 17.41
C GLU A 55 23.72 7.77 18.20
N GLN A 56 23.56 8.30 19.41
CA GLN A 56 24.66 8.60 20.31
C GLN A 56 25.48 7.35 20.64
N LEU A 57 24.84 6.24 20.99
CA LEU A 57 25.53 4.96 21.26
C LEU A 57 26.31 4.44 20.05
N LEU A 58 25.75 4.61 18.84
CA LEU A 58 26.45 4.27 17.61
C LEU A 58 27.68 5.15 17.41
N GLY A 59 27.56 6.48 17.56
CA GLY A 59 28.69 7.40 17.42
C GLY A 59 29.79 7.24 18.49
N GLU A 60 29.41 6.81 19.70
CA GLU A 60 30.34 6.47 20.79
C GLU A 60 31.07 5.13 20.57
N THR A 61 30.64 4.31 19.60
CA THR A 61 31.21 2.98 19.37
C THR A 61 32.40 3.04 18.42
N SER A 62 33.58 2.62 18.90
CA SER A 62 34.85 2.70 18.16
C SER A 62 34.84 2.00 16.80
N SER A 63 34.13 0.87 16.66
CA SER A 63 33.99 0.17 15.37
C SER A 63 33.20 0.97 14.32
N LEU A 64 32.58 2.10 14.64
CA LEU A 64 31.98 3.00 13.64
C LEU A 64 32.81 4.25 13.40
N SER A 65 33.77 4.55 14.28
CA SER A 65 34.72 5.65 14.12
C SER A 65 35.86 5.30 13.15
N ASP A 66 36.06 4.02 12.85
CA ASP A 66 37.02 3.56 11.85
C ASP A 66 36.49 3.89 10.44
N PRO A 67 37.18 4.70 9.61
CA PRO A 67 36.76 4.98 8.24
C PRO A 67 36.66 3.73 7.35
N GLU A 68 37.38 2.67 7.70
CA GLU A 68 37.32 1.34 7.07
C GLU A 68 36.20 0.46 7.67
N ALA A 69 35.49 0.96 8.69
CA ALA A 69 34.27 0.34 9.18
C ALA A 69 33.18 0.44 8.12
N GLU A 70 33.10 -0.64 7.35
CA GLU A 70 32.20 -0.98 6.25
C GLU A 70 30.68 -0.82 6.50
N PHE A 71 30.25 -0.19 7.61
CA PHE A 71 28.84 0.03 7.92
C PHE A 71 28.27 1.27 7.23
N SER A 72 27.32 1.02 6.33
CA SER A 72 26.37 2.03 5.89
C SER A 72 25.33 2.27 6.98
N ILE A 73 25.00 3.53 7.26
CA ILE A 73 24.00 3.91 8.26
C ILE A 73 22.86 4.62 7.57
N ASP A 74 21.65 4.16 7.82
CA ASP A 74 20.41 4.83 7.48
C ASP A 74 19.85 5.50 8.74
N THR A 75 19.41 6.75 8.65
CA THR A 75 18.71 7.43 9.76
C THR A 75 17.43 8.11 9.27
N LYS A 76 16.64 8.64 10.21
CA LYS A 76 15.34 9.25 9.94
C LYS A 76 15.23 10.56 10.68
N VAL A 77 14.62 11.55 10.02
CA VAL A 77 14.29 12.84 10.60
C VAL A 77 13.48 12.64 11.89
N TYR A 78 13.74 13.48 12.88
CA TYR A 78 13.05 13.47 14.17
C TYR A 78 11.55 13.61 13.97
N THR A 79 10.79 13.03 14.89
CA THR A 79 9.35 12.96 14.78
C THR A 79 8.72 12.99 16.15
N ASN A 80 7.82 13.94 16.40
CA ASN A 80 7.15 14.04 17.70
C ASN A 80 5.89 13.18 17.77
N THR A 81 5.98 11.98 18.36
CA THR A 81 4.80 11.09 18.46
C THR A 81 3.68 11.55 19.39
N ARG A 82 3.81 12.73 20.03
CA ARG A 82 2.69 13.38 20.72
C ARG A 82 1.79 14.15 19.75
N THR A 83 2.24 14.41 18.52
CA THR A 83 1.48 15.00 17.42
C THR A 83 1.24 13.96 16.33
N ASP A 84 0.44 14.32 15.33
CA ASP A 84 0.19 13.50 14.14
C ASP A 84 1.35 13.51 13.12
N GLY A 85 2.31 14.42 13.28
CA GLY A 85 3.40 14.66 12.31
C GLY A 85 3.54 16.11 11.94
N SER A 86 2.53 16.92 12.27
CA SER A 86 2.46 18.32 11.90
C SER A 86 3.71 19.09 12.32
N GLY A 87 4.44 19.61 11.33
CA GLY A 87 5.63 20.43 11.50
C GLY A 87 6.93 19.64 11.76
N ASP A 88 6.90 18.30 11.71
CA ASP A 88 8.11 17.48 11.84
C ASP A 88 8.99 17.55 10.57
N LEU A 89 8.42 17.93 9.42
CA LEU A 89 9.10 17.96 8.12
C LEU A 89 9.16 19.36 7.48
N THR A 90 9.04 20.44 8.25
CA THR A 90 9.42 21.78 7.74
C THR A 90 10.90 21.78 7.35
N ARG A 91 11.28 22.69 6.46
CA ARG A 91 12.67 22.83 6.03
C ARG A 91 13.65 22.98 7.20
N GLU A 92 13.31 23.83 8.17
CA GLU A 92 14.12 24.06 9.37
C GLU A 92 14.16 22.84 10.29
N ALA A 93 13.03 22.13 10.45
CA ALA A 93 12.95 20.93 11.27
C ALA A 93 13.82 19.80 10.71
N ILE A 94 13.78 19.59 9.39
CA ILE A 94 14.64 18.64 8.69
C ILE A 94 16.12 19.01 8.88
N ALA A 95 16.51 20.25 8.57
CA ALA A 95 17.89 20.69 8.69
C ALA A 95 18.44 20.50 10.11
N LYS A 96 17.70 20.97 11.12
CA LYS A 96 18.08 20.82 12.53
C LYS A 96 18.20 19.35 12.95
N SER A 97 17.25 18.51 12.52
CA SER A 97 17.29 17.10 12.85
C SER A 97 18.50 16.40 12.24
N VAL A 98 18.83 16.72 10.98
CA VAL A 98 19.96 16.11 10.27
C VAL A 98 21.27 16.51 10.92
N GLU A 99 21.48 17.81 11.17
CA GLU A 99 22.67 18.30 11.87
C GLU A 99 22.87 17.58 13.21
N THR A 100 21.81 17.51 14.02
CA THR A 100 21.85 16.82 15.32
C THR A 100 22.15 15.32 15.18
N SER A 101 21.56 14.64 14.19
CA SER A 101 21.82 13.23 13.94
C SER A 101 23.26 12.96 13.51
N LEU A 102 23.82 13.79 12.63
CA LEU A 102 25.21 13.65 12.17
C LEU A 102 26.21 13.90 13.30
N GLU A 103 25.94 14.87 14.17
CA GLU A 103 26.74 15.13 15.37
C GLU A 103 26.75 13.90 16.30
N ARG A 104 25.56 13.37 16.65
CA ARG A 104 25.43 12.19 17.53
C ARG A 104 26.10 10.94 16.95
N LEU A 105 26.00 10.77 15.64
CA LEU A 105 26.61 9.65 14.92
C LEU A 105 28.12 9.82 14.73
N GLY A 106 28.67 11.03 14.93
CA GLY A 106 30.06 11.34 14.60
C GLY A 106 30.35 11.18 13.10
N ARG A 107 29.38 11.50 12.22
CA ARG A 107 29.48 11.28 10.77
C ARG A 107 29.40 12.58 9.96
N PRO A 108 30.45 13.42 9.97
CA PRO A 108 30.48 14.64 9.16
C PRO A 108 30.40 14.38 7.64
N GLN A 109 30.79 13.18 7.20
CA GLN A 109 30.69 12.71 5.81
C GLN A 109 29.27 12.28 5.39
N GLY A 110 28.29 12.39 6.29
CA GLY A 110 26.91 12.02 6.04
C GLY A 110 26.59 10.53 6.23
N VAL A 111 25.32 10.22 5.99
CA VAL A 111 24.70 8.89 6.09
C VAL A 111 24.41 8.29 4.71
N ASN A 112 24.02 7.02 4.69
CA ASN A 112 23.60 6.34 3.47
C ASN A 112 22.23 6.84 3.02
N ILE A 113 21.14 6.46 3.71
CA ILE A 113 19.79 6.95 3.43
C ILE A 113 19.27 7.81 4.58
N LEU A 114 18.70 8.97 4.24
CA LEU A 114 17.91 9.79 5.16
C LEU A 114 16.41 9.61 4.87
N TYR A 115 15.63 9.16 5.86
CA TYR A 115 14.20 8.96 5.69
C TYR A 115 13.34 10.07 6.30
N ALA A 116 12.25 10.42 5.62
CA ALA A 116 11.05 10.92 6.28
C ALA A 116 10.40 9.78 7.08
N HIS A 117 10.42 9.86 8.42
CA HIS A 117 10.01 8.74 9.29
C HIS A 117 8.50 8.44 9.22
N ARG A 118 7.69 9.48 8.98
CA ARG A 118 6.24 9.42 8.74
C ARG A 118 5.79 10.65 7.95
N PRO A 119 4.57 10.67 7.40
CA PRO A 119 4.00 11.86 6.79
C PRO A 119 3.88 13.03 7.77
N ASP A 120 4.12 14.24 7.27
CA ASP A 120 3.74 15.50 7.90
C ASP A 120 2.58 16.10 7.08
N PRO A 121 1.34 16.13 7.63
CA PRO A 121 0.19 16.65 6.91
C PRO A 121 0.10 18.19 6.92
N ALA A 122 0.87 18.87 7.77
CA ALA A 122 0.81 20.33 7.92
C ALA A 122 1.79 21.05 7.00
N THR A 123 2.97 20.46 6.75
CA THR A 123 3.98 21.04 5.88
C THR A 123 3.68 20.74 4.40
N PRO A 124 3.73 21.71 3.47
CA PRO A 124 3.56 21.46 2.04
C PRO A 124 4.56 20.43 1.50
N LEU A 125 4.11 19.50 0.64
CA LEU A 125 5.00 18.46 0.09
C LEU A 125 6.17 19.04 -0.70
N GLU A 126 5.98 20.13 -1.46
CA GLU A 126 7.06 20.81 -2.18
C GLU A 126 8.19 21.23 -1.23
N GLU A 127 7.84 21.80 -0.08
CA GLU A 127 8.82 22.21 0.94
C GLU A 127 9.57 21.00 1.50
N GLN A 128 8.84 19.92 1.83
CA GLN A 128 9.45 18.69 2.34
C GLN A 128 10.45 18.11 1.32
N ILE A 129 10.04 17.96 0.07
CA ILE A 129 10.85 17.35 -1.00
C ILE A 129 12.09 18.21 -1.28
N GLN A 130 11.91 19.54 -1.37
CA GLN A 130 13.02 20.46 -1.56
C GLN A 130 14.02 20.34 -0.41
N ALA A 131 13.55 20.30 0.84
CA ALA A 131 14.42 20.17 2.01
C ALA A 131 15.23 18.86 1.99
N PHE A 132 14.64 17.71 1.62
CA PHE A 132 15.40 16.46 1.46
C PHE A 132 16.44 16.53 0.34
N ASN A 133 16.09 17.16 -0.79
CA ASN A 133 17.04 17.36 -1.90
C ASN A 133 18.20 18.28 -1.50
N GLU A 134 17.94 19.31 -0.68
CA GLU A 134 19.00 20.15 -0.10
C GLU A 134 19.94 19.34 0.79
N GLN A 135 19.44 18.42 1.62
CA GLN A 135 20.29 17.55 2.44
C GLN A 135 21.16 16.60 1.60
N VAL A 136 20.65 16.13 0.46
CA VAL A 136 21.47 15.35 -0.48
C VAL A 136 22.55 16.23 -1.12
N ALA A 137 22.18 17.43 -1.57
CA ALA A 137 23.12 18.37 -2.20
C ALA A 137 24.25 18.81 -1.25
N LEU A 138 23.96 18.92 0.05
CA LEU A 138 24.94 19.22 1.10
C LEU A 138 25.84 18.01 1.45
N GLY A 139 25.57 16.82 0.89
CA GLY A 139 26.33 15.61 1.18
C GLY A 139 25.98 14.98 2.55
N HIS A 140 24.94 15.46 3.23
CA HIS A 140 24.52 14.92 4.52
C HIS A 140 23.95 13.50 4.39
N CYS A 141 23.46 13.13 3.21
CA CYS A 141 23.05 11.77 2.87
C CYS A 141 23.32 11.46 1.40
N LYS A 142 23.54 10.18 1.06
CA LYS A 142 23.72 9.75 -0.34
C LYS A 142 22.42 9.78 -1.14
N ALA A 143 21.31 9.45 -0.48
CA ALA A 143 19.97 9.55 -1.03
C ALA A 143 18.95 9.66 0.10
N TRP A 144 17.70 9.96 -0.27
CA TRP A 144 16.60 10.04 0.68
C TRP A 144 15.52 8.99 0.39
N GLY A 145 14.66 8.76 1.38
CA GLY A 145 13.55 7.82 1.32
C GLY A 145 12.37 8.26 2.18
N VAL A 146 11.29 7.51 2.10
CA VAL A 146 10.08 7.75 2.90
C VAL A 146 9.72 6.51 3.73
N SER A 147 9.04 6.69 4.85
CA SER A 147 8.59 5.59 5.71
C SER A 147 7.14 5.80 6.12
N ASN A 148 6.32 4.77 5.97
CA ASN A 148 4.89 4.79 6.32
C ASN A 148 4.03 5.84 5.55
N PHE A 149 4.42 6.18 4.32
CA PHE A 149 3.67 7.12 3.48
C PHE A 149 2.51 6.46 2.74
N PRO A 150 1.33 7.09 2.68
CA PRO A 150 0.24 6.60 1.84
C PRO A 150 0.63 6.49 0.37
N PRO A 151 0.13 5.48 -0.36
CA PRO A 151 0.34 5.39 -1.80
C PRO A 151 -0.06 6.67 -2.54
N ALA A 152 -1.16 7.32 -2.14
CA ALA A 152 -1.60 8.57 -2.74
C ALA A 152 -0.63 9.74 -2.50
N VAL A 153 -0.06 9.84 -1.28
CA VAL A 153 0.94 10.88 -0.95
C VAL A 153 2.25 10.59 -1.67
N LEU A 154 2.65 9.33 -1.75
CA LEU A 154 3.84 8.92 -2.49
C LEU A 154 3.72 9.27 -3.97
N GLU A 155 2.58 9.01 -4.61
CA GLU A 155 2.32 9.41 -5.99
C GLU A 155 2.48 10.92 -6.17
N GLU A 156 1.91 11.72 -5.27
CA GLU A 156 2.04 13.18 -5.31
C GLU A 156 3.50 13.64 -5.17
N ILE A 157 4.27 13.02 -4.26
CA ILE A 157 5.71 13.25 -4.14
C ILE A 157 6.42 12.96 -5.46
N LEU A 158 6.11 11.84 -6.11
CA LEU A 158 6.78 11.44 -7.36
C LEU A 158 6.46 12.38 -8.51
N VAL A 159 5.20 12.85 -8.61
CA VAL A 159 4.78 13.86 -9.57
C VAL A 159 5.51 15.19 -9.34
N LEU A 160 5.58 15.66 -8.11
CA LEU A 160 6.27 16.91 -7.76
C LEU A 160 7.77 16.82 -8.06
N CYS A 161 8.41 15.69 -7.76
CA CYS A 161 9.81 15.45 -8.12
C CYS A 161 10.03 15.52 -9.63
N GLU A 162 9.17 14.89 -10.43
CA GLU A 162 9.27 14.91 -11.90
C GLU A 162 9.09 16.34 -12.45
N GLN A 163 8.09 17.07 -11.96
CA GLN A 163 7.78 18.43 -12.43
C GLN A 163 8.90 19.43 -12.15
N ASN A 164 9.60 19.28 -11.01
CA ASN A 164 10.63 20.21 -10.57
C ASN A 164 12.06 19.71 -10.87
N GLY A 165 12.22 18.53 -11.47
CA GLY A 165 13.53 17.92 -11.71
C GLY A 165 14.28 17.55 -10.42
N TRP A 166 13.57 17.31 -9.33
CA TRP A 166 14.15 16.89 -8.05
C TRP A 166 14.43 15.39 -8.03
N GLN A 167 15.39 14.98 -7.21
CA GLN A 167 15.66 13.58 -6.94
C GLN A 167 14.46 12.94 -6.23
N LYS A 168 13.95 11.86 -6.81
CA LYS A 168 12.88 11.02 -6.23
C LYS A 168 13.39 10.26 -4.99
N PRO A 169 12.50 9.91 -4.04
CA PRO A 169 12.88 9.00 -2.96
C PRO A 169 13.34 7.67 -3.55
N SER A 170 14.49 7.19 -3.10
CA SER A 170 15.10 5.94 -3.59
C SER A 170 14.65 4.71 -2.80
N HIS A 171 14.14 4.92 -1.59
CA HIS A 171 13.73 3.87 -0.68
C HIS A 171 12.37 4.16 -0.05
N TYR A 172 11.57 3.11 0.12
CA TYR A 172 10.36 3.13 0.93
C TYR A 172 10.51 2.12 2.07
N GLN A 173 10.42 2.59 3.31
CA GLN A 173 10.47 1.73 4.49
C GLN A 173 9.06 1.46 5.03
N GLY A 174 8.66 0.20 5.16
CA GLY A 174 7.29 -0.20 5.52
C GLY A 174 7.20 -1.47 6.35
N ALA A 175 6.09 -1.65 7.06
CA ALA A 175 5.84 -2.89 7.80
C ALA A 175 5.56 -4.02 6.81
N TYR A 176 6.25 -5.15 6.96
CA TYR A 176 6.03 -6.33 6.13
C TYR A 176 6.35 -7.62 6.89
N ASN A 177 5.45 -8.58 6.86
CA ASN A 177 5.56 -9.90 7.50
C ASN A 177 4.40 -10.81 7.07
N ALA A 178 4.41 -12.08 7.47
CA ALA A 178 3.39 -13.08 7.13
C ALA A 178 1.93 -12.67 7.45
N VAL A 179 1.70 -11.73 8.38
CA VAL A 179 0.36 -11.24 8.78
C VAL A 179 0.14 -9.75 8.45
N THR A 180 1.04 -9.15 7.66
CA THR A 180 0.99 -7.74 7.24
C THR A 180 1.50 -7.65 5.80
N ARG A 181 0.63 -7.96 4.84
CA ARG A 181 0.96 -8.10 3.41
C ARG A 181 0.11 -7.20 2.50
N GLY A 182 -0.70 -6.30 3.07
CA GLY A 182 -1.60 -5.42 2.29
C GLY A 182 -0.87 -4.53 1.26
N ILE A 183 0.44 -4.33 1.43
CA ILE A 183 1.27 -3.57 0.50
C ILE A 183 1.60 -4.32 -0.81
N GLU A 184 1.45 -5.64 -0.86
CA GLU A 184 1.87 -6.47 -2.02
C GLU A 184 1.08 -6.18 -3.29
N THR A 185 -0.18 -5.80 -3.16
CA THR A 185 -1.09 -5.68 -4.31
C THR A 185 -1.00 -4.34 -5.02
N LYS A 186 -0.70 -3.26 -4.28
CA LYS A 186 -0.71 -1.89 -4.81
C LYS A 186 0.62 -1.17 -4.62
N LEU A 187 1.13 -1.14 -3.40
CA LEU A 187 2.31 -0.33 -3.08
C LEU A 187 3.58 -0.92 -3.69
N LEU A 188 3.89 -2.21 -3.47
CA LEU A 188 5.13 -2.80 -3.98
C LEU A 188 5.25 -2.75 -5.52
N PRO A 189 4.21 -3.06 -6.32
CA PRO A 189 4.25 -2.87 -7.76
C PRO A 189 4.49 -1.42 -8.17
N HIS A 190 3.90 -0.47 -7.44
CA HIS A 190 4.08 0.95 -7.69
C HIS A 190 5.53 1.39 -7.39
N LEU A 191 6.11 0.98 -6.26
CA LEU A 191 7.52 1.24 -5.94
C LEU A 191 8.46 0.75 -7.05
N ARG A 192 8.24 -0.48 -7.52
CA ARG A 192 9.04 -1.10 -8.60
C ARG A 192 8.96 -0.32 -9.91
N ALA A 193 7.76 0.17 -10.27
CA ALA A 193 7.56 0.98 -11.46
C ALA A 193 8.37 2.29 -11.44
N HIS A 194 8.71 2.80 -10.24
CA HIS A 194 9.51 4.00 -10.04
C HIS A 194 10.96 3.73 -9.63
N GLY A 195 11.40 2.46 -9.62
CA GLY A 195 12.76 2.09 -9.23
C GLY A 195 13.07 2.34 -7.74
N ILE A 196 12.05 2.28 -6.89
CA ILE A 196 12.16 2.52 -5.44
C ILE A 196 12.31 1.18 -4.71
N SER A 197 13.40 1.02 -3.96
CA SER A 197 13.64 -0.17 -3.14
C SER A 197 12.72 -0.23 -1.93
N PHE A 198 12.17 -1.40 -1.62
CA PHE A 198 11.40 -1.58 -0.39
C PHE A 198 12.29 -2.07 0.76
N VAL A 199 12.11 -1.48 1.94
CA VAL A 199 12.80 -1.89 3.18
C VAL A 199 11.77 -2.33 4.22
N GLY A 200 11.64 -3.64 4.40
CA GLY A 200 10.65 -4.25 5.27
C GLY A 200 11.07 -4.28 6.75
N TYR A 201 10.34 -3.56 7.62
CA TYR A 201 10.54 -3.65 9.06
C TYR A 201 9.45 -4.51 9.73
N THR A 202 9.69 -4.89 10.99
CA THR A 202 8.81 -5.79 11.78
C THR A 202 8.54 -7.13 11.10
N VAL A 203 9.58 -7.78 10.58
CA VAL A 203 9.50 -9.09 9.92
C VAL A 203 8.92 -10.21 10.80
N LEU A 204 9.05 -10.09 12.12
CA LEU A 204 8.41 -10.98 13.11
C LEU A 204 7.17 -10.37 13.79
N ALA A 205 6.56 -9.35 13.18
CA ALA A 205 5.41 -8.61 13.73
C ALA A 205 5.64 -8.14 15.18
N ALA A 206 6.79 -7.48 15.43
CA ALA A 206 7.23 -7.06 16.76
C ALA A 206 7.30 -8.18 17.83
N GLY A 207 7.53 -9.43 17.39
CA GLY A 207 7.59 -10.61 18.24
C GLY A 207 6.27 -11.39 18.31
N PHE A 208 5.19 -10.88 17.73
CA PHE A 208 3.88 -11.56 17.73
C PHE A 208 3.94 -12.93 17.03
N LEU A 209 4.67 -13.04 15.91
CA LEU A 209 4.85 -14.29 15.16
C LEU A 209 5.74 -15.32 15.88
N THR A 210 6.23 -15.03 17.09
CA THR A 210 6.92 -16.03 17.93
C THR A 210 5.94 -17.01 18.60
N GLY A 211 4.62 -16.73 18.56
CA GLY A 211 3.60 -17.49 19.27
C GLY A 211 3.50 -17.16 20.77
N LYS A 212 4.51 -16.48 21.35
CA LYS A 212 4.56 -16.22 22.80
C LYS A 212 3.38 -15.40 23.33
N LEU A 213 2.91 -14.41 22.57
CA LEU A 213 1.77 -13.59 23.00
C LEU A 213 0.47 -14.41 23.05
N VAL A 214 0.18 -15.19 22.01
CA VAL A 214 -1.06 -15.99 21.92
C VAL A 214 -1.07 -17.18 22.88
N ASN A 215 0.10 -17.59 23.38
CA ASN A 215 0.28 -18.67 24.34
C ASN A 215 0.52 -18.17 25.78
N ASN A 216 0.35 -16.86 26.06
CA ASN A 216 0.56 -16.25 27.38
C ASN A 216 2.00 -16.36 27.94
N GLU A 217 3.00 -16.48 27.06
CA GLU A 217 4.44 -16.59 27.39
C GLU A 217 5.20 -15.28 27.12
N HIS A 218 4.54 -14.14 27.28
CA HIS A 218 5.03 -12.85 26.79
C HIS A 218 5.66 -11.95 27.86
N SER A 219 5.70 -12.35 29.13
CA SER A 219 6.19 -11.54 30.27
C SER A 219 7.60 -10.96 30.04
N GLU A 220 8.51 -11.77 29.50
CA GLU A 220 9.91 -11.41 29.20
C GLU A 220 10.11 -11.03 27.72
N THR A 221 9.06 -10.59 27.03
CA THR A 221 9.11 -10.22 25.62
C THR A 221 8.84 -8.73 25.42
N ARG A 222 8.92 -8.26 24.16
CA ARG A 222 8.56 -6.89 23.81
C ARG A 222 7.10 -6.54 24.11
N ALA A 223 6.21 -7.55 24.11
CA ALA A 223 4.81 -7.39 24.48
C ALA A 223 4.58 -7.55 26.00
N GLY A 224 5.61 -7.82 26.80
CA GLY A 224 5.49 -8.04 28.24
C GLY A 224 5.10 -6.78 29.00
N ASP A 225 4.39 -6.96 30.11
CA ASP A 225 3.91 -5.85 30.95
C ASP A 225 5.05 -5.04 31.61
N ARG A 226 6.24 -5.64 31.74
CA ARG A 226 7.47 -4.97 32.19
C ARG A 226 8.05 -4.02 31.15
N ASN A 227 7.68 -4.18 29.87
CA ASN A 227 8.08 -3.27 28.81
C ASN A 227 7.13 -2.07 28.79
N PRO A 228 7.61 -0.82 28.89
CA PRO A 228 6.74 0.36 28.84
C PRO A 228 5.95 0.48 27.52
N LEU A 229 6.41 -0.17 26.45
CA LEU A 229 5.73 -0.25 25.15
C LEU A 229 4.86 -1.51 25.00
N GLY A 230 4.85 -2.39 25.99
CA GLY A 230 4.20 -3.70 25.95
C GLY A 230 2.70 -3.61 25.66
N LYS A 231 1.97 -2.75 26.39
CA LYS A 231 0.53 -2.53 26.16
C LYS A 231 0.22 -1.98 24.77
N ALA A 232 1.05 -1.10 24.23
CA ALA A 232 0.87 -0.58 22.87
C ALA A 232 1.08 -1.68 21.81
N ILE A 233 2.02 -2.61 22.05
CA ILE A 233 2.25 -3.76 21.18
C ILE A 233 1.10 -4.77 21.30
N GLN A 234 0.63 -5.07 22.52
CA GLN A 234 -0.55 -5.91 22.72
C GLN A 234 -1.77 -5.33 21.99
N ALA A 235 -2.04 -4.03 22.15
CA ALA A 235 -3.13 -3.34 21.47
C ALA A 235 -3.01 -3.35 19.94
N ARG A 236 -1.78 -3.36 19.40
CA ARG A 236 -1.53 -3.47 17.95
C ARG A 236 -1.94 -4.84 17.38
N PHE A 237 -1.94 -5.89 18.20
CA PHE A 237 -2.25 -7.25 17.79
C PHE A 237 -3.47 -7.85 18.51
N SER A 238 -4.30 -7.03 19.15
CA SER A 238 -5.39 -7.47 20.06
C SER A 238 -6.59 -8.15 19.40
N SER A 239 -6.58 -8.33 18.07
CA SER A 239 -7.68 -8.96 17.36
C SER A 239 -7.80 -10.44 17.74
N GLU A 240 -8.99 -10.86 18.16
CA GLU A 240 -9.28 -12.25 18.51
C GLU A 240 -9.08 -13.20 17.32
N SER A 241 -9.53 -12.81 16.13
CA SER A 241 -9.33 -13.60 14.91
C SER A 241 -7.85 -13.76 14.58
N LEU A 242 -7.06 -12.69 14.74
CA LEU A 242 -5.62 -12.73 14.54
C LEU A 242 -4.92 -13.64 15.58
N HIS A 243 -5.33 -13.57 16.85
CA HIS A 243 -4.82 -14.45 17.89
C HIS A 243 -5.13 -15.92 17.59
N ALA A 244 -6.37 -16.22 17.18
CA ALA A 244 -6.79 -17.58 16.85
C ALA A 244 -6.01 -18.14 15.64
N ALA A 245 -5.83 -17.34 14.59
CA ALA A 245 -5.06 -17.70 13.41
C ALA A 245 -3.59 -18.00 13.74
N VAL A 246 -2.93 -17.11 14.49
CA VAL A 246 -1.54 -17.33 14.90
C VAL A 246 -1.38 -18.52 15.85
N LYS A 247 -2.37 -18.83 16.68
CA LYS A 247 -2.36 -20.04 17.52
C LYS A 247 -2.46 -21.33 16.70
N ARG A 248 -3.29 -21.34 15.64
CA ARG A 248 -3.35 -22.46 14.67
C ARG A 248 -2.02 -22.61 13.94
N PHE A 249 -1.48 -21.51 13.41
CA PHE A 249 -0.17 -21.49 12.76
C PHE A 249 0.94 -22.02 13.69
N ASP A 250 1.02 -21.54 14.93
CA ASP A 250 1.99 -22.01 15.94
C ASP A 250 1.89 -23.52 16.16
N SER A 251 0.66 -24.04 16.31
CA SER A 251 0.40 -25.46 16.53
C SER A 251 0.79 -26.30 15.32
N ALA A 252 0.41 -25.86 14.11
CA ALA A 252 0.69 -26.54 12.86
C ALA A 252 2.20 -26.61 12.57
N VAL A 253 2.93 -25.53 12.83
CA VAL A 253 4.38 -25.47 12.65
C VAL A 253 5.11 -26.35 13.68
N LYS A 254 4.70 -26.31 14.96
CA LYS A 254 5.29 -27.16 16.02
C LYS A 254 5.08 -28.65 15.78
N ALA A 255 3.94 -29.05 15.22
CA ALA A 255 3.68 -30.44 14.84
C ALA A 255 4.69 -30.98 13.81
N GLN A 256 5.42 -30.10 13.12
CA GLN A 256 6.42 -30.41 12.10
C GLN A 256 7.86 -30.32 12.65
N GLY A 257 8.01 -30.14 13.97
CA GLY A 257 9.31 -30.04 14.63
C GLY A 257 10.04 -28.70 14.42
N LEU A 258 9.33 -27.67 13.95
CA LEU A 258 9.90 -26.34 13.69
C LEU A 258 9.32 -25.28 14.63
N THR A 259 9.94 -24.11 14.65
CA THR A 259 9.43 -22.96 15.42
C THR A 259 8.69 -21.97 14.51
N PRO A 260 7.68 -21.24 15.04
CA PRO A 260 7.03 -20.16 14.31
C PRO A 260 8.01 -19.10 13.80
N VAL A 261 9.08 -18.83 14.57
CA VAL A 261 10.13 -17.89 14.21
C VAL A 261 10.89 -18.34 12.98
N GLU A 262 11.28 -19.63 12.93
CA GLU A 262 11.96 -20.23 11.79
C GLU A 262 11.11 -20.12 10.53
N VAL A 263 9.83 -20.48 10.61
CA VAL A 263 8.92 -20.40 9.47
C VAL A 263 8.71 -18.94 9.04
N ALA A 264 8.43 -18.03 9.97
CA ALA A 264 8.17 -16.64 9.65
C ALA A 264 9.38 -15.94 9.00
N ILE A 265 10.59 -16.14 9.51
CA ILE A 265 11.78 -15.49 8.95
C ILE A 265 12.18 -16.08 7.60
N ARG A 266 12.13 -17.41 7.46
CA ARG A 266 12.44 -18.06 6.17
C ARG A 266 11.39 -17.74 5.12
N TRP A 267 10.12 -17.60 5.50
CA TRP A 267 9.07 -17.15 4.59
C TRP A 267 9.34 -15.72 4.10
N VAL A 268 9.59 -14.76 5.00
CA VAL A 268 9.87 -13.37 4.59
C VAL A 268 11.08 -13.29 3.66
N THR A 269 12.13 -14.07 3.91
CA THR A 269 13.36 -14.01 3.12
C THR A 269 13.30 -14.79 1.80
N HIS A 270 12.61 -15.93 1.76
CA HIS A 270 12.69 -16.87 0.62
C HIS A 270 11.40 -17.03 -0.19
N HIS A 271 10.25 -16.69 0.39
CA HIS A 271 8.92 -16.98 -0.19
C HIS A 271 8.02 -15.76 -0.31
N SER A 272 8.41 -14.66 0.30
CA SER A 272 7.73 -13.39 0.15
C SER A 272 7.96 -12.80 -1.24
N VAL A 273 7.25 -11.72 -1.56
CA VAL A 273 7.44 -11.07 -2.86
C VAL A 273 8.73 -10.24 -2.95
N LEU A 274 9.52 -10.13 -1.88
CA LEU A 274 10.73 -9.31 -1.83
C LEU A 274 11.91 -9.96 -2.58
N GLY A 275 12.68 -9.14 -3.29
CA GLY A 275 13.84 -9.57 -4.07
C GLY A 275 15.16 -8.95 -3.59
N ASP A 276 16.22 -9.08 -4.40
CA ASP A 276 17.56 -8.52 -4.16
C ASP A 276 17.64 -6.99 -4.20
N GLY A 277 16.72 -6.36 -4.91
CA GLY A 277 16.51 -4.90 -4.88
C GLY A 277 15.83 -4.41 -3.60
N ASP A 278 15.35 -5.32 -2.74
CA ASP A 278 14.69 -5.03 -1.47
C ASP A 278 15.58 -5.40 -0.28
N ALA A 279 15.18 -4.96 0.91
CA ALA A 279 15.86 -5.27 2.15
C ALA A 279 14.87 -5.57 3.28
N ILE A 280 15.34 -6.28 4.31
CA ILE A 280 14.60 -6.51 5.54
C ILE A 280 15.40 -6.08 6.76
N ILE A 281 14.71 -5.46 7.72
CA ILE A 281 15.31 -4.99 8.98
C ILE A 281 15.08 -6.05 10.05
N LEU A 282 16.18 -6.68 10.47
CA LEU A 282 16.25 -7.58 11.60
C LEU A 282 16.41 -6.77 12.88
N GLY A 283 15.73 -7.20 13.94
CA GLY A 283 15.85 -6.60 15.26
C GLY A 283 16.03 -7.69 16.30
N ALA A 284 16.92 -7.44 17.26
CA ALA A 284 17.19 -8.33 18.38
C ALA A 284 17.32 -7.52 19.67
N SER A 285 17.10 -8.14 20.82
CA SER A 285 17.46 -7.59 22.13
C SER A 285 18.71 -8.26 22.72
N LYS A 286 19.20 -9.33 22.09
CA LYS A 286 20.38 -10.10 22.49
C LYS A 286 21.21 -10.51 21.28
N ILE A 287 22.52 -10.65 21.43
CA ILE A 287 23.41 -11.11 20.35
C ILE A 287 23.03 -12.54 19.89
N SER A 288 22.61 -13.41 20.80
CA SER A 288 22.20 -14.78 20.46
C SER A 288 21.03 -14.81 19.49
N GLN A 289 20.07 -13.90 19.62
CA GLN A 289 18.87 -13.85 18.76
C GLN A 289 19.21 -13.49 17.31
N ILE A 290 20.15 -12.57 17.07
CA ILE A 290 20.53 -12.21 15.69
C ILE A 290 21.32 -13.34 15.03
N LYS A 291 22.21 -14.02 15.78
CA LYS A 291 22.91 -15.22 15.30
C LYS A 291 21.93 -16.31 14.89
N GLU A 292 20.99 -16.63 15.79
CA GLU A 292 19.92 -17.61 15.52
C GLU A 292 19.09 -17.21 14.30
N THR A 293 18.65 -15.95 14.23
CA THR A 293 17.83 -15.46 13.10
C THR A 293 18.55 -15.63 11.75
N VAL A 294 19.83 -15.28 11.67
CA VAL A 294 20.62 -15.43 10.43
C VAL A 294 20.86 -16.90 10.11
N GLU A 295 21.14 -17.74 11.12
CA GLU A 295 21.25 -19.20 10.94
C GLU A 295 19.95 -19.79 10.34
N LEU A 296 18.80 -19.39 10.87
CA LEU A 296 17.49 -19.82 10.34
C LEU A 296 17.29 -19.39 8.89
N ILE A 297 17.70 -18.16 8.53
CA ILE A 297 17.66 -17.68 7.14
C ILE A 297 18.55 -18.55 6.23
N HIS A 298 19.75 -18.92 6.70
CA HIS A 298 20.69 -19.75 5.93
C HIS A 298 20.26 -21.20 5.75
N LYS A 299 19.26 -21.69 6.48
CA LYS A 299 18.60 -22.99 6.18
C LYS A 299 17.86 -23.00 4.82
N GLY A 300 17.71 -21.84 4.18
CA GLY A 300 17.14 -21.73 2.84
C GLY A 300 15.61 -21.82 2.79
N PRO A 301 15.04 -22.04 1.60
CA PRO A 301 13.59 -22.08 1.40
C PRO A 301 12.89 -23.12 2.27
N LEU A 302 11.71 -22.77 2.79
CA LEU A 302 10.80 -23.71 3.44
C LEU A 302 10.26 -24.77 2.45
N PRO A 303 10.01 -26.02 2.93
CA PRO A 303 9.15 -26.98 2.25
C PRO A 303 7.76 -26.42 1.90
N GLN A 304 7.20 -26.86 0.77
CA GLN A 304 5.94 -26.33 0.22
C GLN A 304 4.75 -26.39 1.20
N TYR A 305 4.66 -27.41 2.04
CA TYR A 305 3.56 -27.53 3.01
C TYR A 305 3.61 -26.44 4.10
N LEU A 306 4.81 -25.97 4.49
CA LEU A 306 4.95 -24.85 5.44
C LEU A 306 4.65 -23.51 4.77
N VAL A 307 4.98 -23.38 3.48
CA VAL A 307 4.56 -22.22 2.69
C VAL A 307 3.04 -22.16 2.66
N THR A 308 2.38 -23.29 2.37
CA THR A 308 0.92 -23.41 2.36
C THR A 308 0.30 -23.00 3.71
N ILE A 309 0.82 -23.52 4.83
CA ILE A 309 0.39 -23.10 6.19
C ILE A 309 0.54 -21.59 6.40
N THR A 310 1.58 -20.97 5.83
CA THR A 310 1.80 -19.52 5.95
C THR A 310 0.85 -18.71 5.06
N GLU A 311 0.52 -19.22 3.86
CA GLU A 311 -0.49 -18.60 2.99
C GLU A 311 -1.89 -18.70 3.60
N GLU A 312 -2.25 -19.84 4.18
CA GLU A 312 -3.51 -20.03 4.93
C GLU A 312 -3.61 -19.04 6.09
N LEU A 313 -2.52 -18.83 6.85
CA LEU A 313 -2.45 -17.81 7.89
C LEU A 313 -2.79 -16.41 7.34
N TRP A 314 -2.22 -16.04 6.18
CA TRP A 314 -2.52 -14.73 5.58
C TRP A 314 -3.98 -14.65 5.11
N ASP A 315 -4.49 -15.69 4.47
CA ASP A 315 -5.86 -15.73 3.97
C ASP A 315 -6.91 -15.56 5.08
N GLU A 316 -6.66 -16.13 6.26
CA GLU A 316 -7.54 -15.98 7.42
C GLU A 316 -7.57 -14.55 7.97
N VAL A 317 -6.47 -13.79 7.85
CA VAL A 317 -6.33 -12.49 8.52
C VAL A 317 -6.41 -11.29 7.58
N LYS A 318 -6.23 -11.48 6.26
CA LYS A 318 -6.04 -10.39 5.31
C LYS A 318 -7.11 -9.31 5.36
N GLU A 319 -8.39 -9.66 5.45
CA GLU A 319 -9.49 -8.68 5.51
C GLU A 319 -9.37 -7.77 6.75
N SER A 320 -9.06 -8.37 7.91
CA SER A 320 -8.90 -7.62 9.16
C SER A 320 -7.64 -6.76 9.19
N ARG A 321 -6.60 -7.18 8.44
CA ARG A 321 -5.27 -6.55 8.43
C ARG A 321 -5.15 -5.45 7.38
N GLU A 322 -5.69 -5.65 6.18
CA GLU A 322 -5.76 -4.63 5.12
C GLU A 322 -6.53 -3.39 5.58
N GLY A 323 -7.61 -3.57 6.34
CA GLY A 323 -8.35 -2.47 6.97
C GLY A 323 -7.57 -1.73 8.06
N MET A 324 -6.58 -2.35 8.71
CA MET A 324 -5.69 -1.67 9.67
C MET A 324 -4.54 -0.93 8.99
N ASP A 325 -3.96 -1.51 7.94
CA ASP A 325 -2.89 -0.88 7.17
C ASP A 325 -3.43 0.40 6.50
N ASN A 326 -4.63 0.35 5.91
CA ASN A 326 -5.30 1.54 5.36
C ASN A 326 -5.64 2.60 6.43
N ARG A 327 -6.00 2.21 7.67
CA ARG A 327 -6.30 3.14 8.78
C ARG A 327 -5.06 3.76 9.43
N ARG A 328 -3.89 3.12 9.34
CA ARG A 328 -2.59 3.70 9.76
C ARG A 328 -2.10 4.73 8.75
N VAL A 329 -2.41 4.47 7.49
CA VAL A 329 -2.02 5.28 6.35
C VAL A 329 -2.95 6.49 6.19
N GLY A 330 -4.25 6.37 6.46
CA GLY A 330 -5.23 7.44 6.18
C GLY A 330 -5.58 8.42 7.30
N ARG A 331 -5.00 8.34 8.51
CA ARG A 331 -5.31 9.31 9.57
C ARG A 331 -4.45 10.56 9.45
N GLY A 332 -4.99 11.59 8.80
CA GLY A 332 -4.49 12.97 8.89
C GLY A 332 -4.13 13.63 7.57
N TYR A 333 -3.93 12.88 6.49
CA TYR A 333 -3.64 13.48 5.18
C TYR A 333 -4.93 13.75 4.40
N GLN A 334 -5.31 15.02 4.30
CA GLN A 334 -6.24 15.49 3.28
C GLN A 334 -5.39 16.01 2.11
N PRO A 335 -5.68 15.62 0.85
CA PRO A 335 -4.97 16.14 -0.32
C PRO A 335 -4.99 17.67 -0.29
N GLN A 336 -3.81 18.30 -0.21
CA GLN A 336 -3.71 19.75 -0.26
C GLN A 336 -3.83 20.20 -1.71
N THR A 337 -5.06 20.22 -2.24
CA THR A 337 -5.32 21.05 -3.42
C THR A 337 -5.23 22.51 -2.99
N ARG A 338 -4.54 23.35 -3.77
CA ARG A 338 -4.23 24.78 -3.54
C ARG A 338 -5.40 25.70 -3.13
N ASP A 339 -6.64 25.21 -3.06
CA ASP A 339 -7.88 25.97 -2.94
C ASP A 339 -8.91 25.35 -1.94
N ASN A 340 -8.52 24.90 -0.73
CA ASN A 340 -9.53 24.48 0.27
C ASN A 340 -10.02 25.66 1.14
N PRO A 341 -11.33 26.01 1.09
CA PRO A 341 -11.93 27.05 1.95
C PRO A 341 -12.17 26.53 3.38
N PRO A 342 -12.40 27.42 4.37
CA PRO A 342 -12.50 27.06 5.79
C PRO A 342 -13.70 26.15 6.11
N PRO A 343 -13.66 25.41 7.25
CA PRO A 343 -14.66 24.40 7.60
C PRO A 343 -16.08 24.98 7.76
N GLY A 344 -17.10 24.28 7.24
CA GLY A 344 -18.53 24.56 7.49
C GLY A 344 -19.36 24.99 6.27
N THR A 345 -18.89 24.84 5.04
CA THR A 345 -19.65 25.26 3.83
C THR A 345 -20.47 24.14 3.20
N LEU A 346 -21.50 24.48 2.42
CA LEU A 346 -22.34 23.53 1.67
C LEU A 346 -21.52 22.60 0.76
N ALA A 347 -20.33 23.03 0.32
CA ALA A 347 -19.40 22.20 -0.42
C ALA A 347 -18.95 20.96 0.38
N GLU A 348 -18.73 21.07 1.69
CA GLU A 348 -18.50 19.91 2.56
C GLU A 348 -19.75 19.05 2.71
N ARG A 349 -20.98 19.61 2.69
CA ARG A 349 -22.22 18.82 2.73
C ARG A 349 -22.50 18.10 1.42
N CYS A 350 -22.15 18.68 0.28
CA CYS A 350 -22.23 18.03 -1.03
C CYS A 350 -21.10 17.01 -1.23
N VAL A 351 -19.89 17.27 -0.70
CA VAL A 351 -18.80 16.28 -0.64
C VAL A 351 -19.17 15.16 0.33
N ALA A 352 -19.73 15.45 1.50
CA ALA A 352 -20.22 14.44 2.44
C ALA A 352 -21.40 13.65 1.89
N ALA A 353 -22.33 14.26 1.15
CA ALA A 353 -23.41 13.55 0.45
C ALA A 353 -22.89 12.74 -0.75
N ALA A 354 -21.85 13.20 -1.46
CA ALA A 354 -21.16 12.43 -2.49
C ALA A 354 -20.28 11.32 -1.92
N VAL A 355 -19.84 11.44 -0.66
CA VAL A 355 -19.11 10.42 0.12
C VAL A 355 -20.08 9.44 0.80
N ASP A 356 -21.30 9.85 1.16
CA ASP A 356 -22.38 8.98 1.66
C ASP A 356 -23.12 8.25 0.53
N PHE A 357 -23.09 8.77 -0.70
CA PHE A 357 -23.48 8.06 -1.93
C PHE A 357 -22.31 7.39 -2.66
N ALA A 358 -21.06 7.65 -2.23
CA ALA A 358 -19.98 6.73 -2.53
C ALA A 358 -20.34 5.40 -1.86
N PRO A 359 -20.12 4.26 -2.52
CA PRO A 359 -20.68 3.00 -2.06
C PRO A 359 -20.30 2.79 -0.60
N LYS A 360 -21.30 2.63 0.29
CA LYS A 360 -21.15 1.73 1.42
C LYS A 360 -20.55 0.49 0.79
N GLN A 361 -19.27 0.26 1.05
CA GLN A 361 -18.58 -0.92 0.58
C GLN A 361 -19.51 -2.08 0.91
N ILE A 362 -20.08 -2.71 -0.12
CA ILE A 362 -20.43 -4.11 0.02
C ILE A 362 -19.10 -4.71 0.44
N SER A 363 -19.06 -5.14 1.69
CA SER A 363 -17.95 -5.85 2.29
C SER A 363 -17.64 -7.02 1.37
N GLY A 364 -16.62 -6.85 0.53
CA GLY A 364 -16.16 -7.83 -0.44
C GLY A 364 -15.38 -8.95 0.23
N SER A 365 -15.92 -9.53 1.30
CA SER A 365 -15.41 -10.76 1.91
C SER A 365 -15.85 -12.02 1.15
N GLN A 366 -16.42 -11.87 -0.05
CA GLN A 366 -16.65 -12.95 -1.00
C GLN A 366 -16.60 -12.43 -2.44
N VAL A 367 -15.41 -12.25 -3.04
CA VAL A 367 -15.14 -12.44 -4.49
C VAL A 367 -13.61 -12.48 -4.66
N TYR A 368 -13.07 -13.69 -4.88
CA TYR A 368 -11.73 -13.87 -5.42
C TYR A 368 -11.74 -13.56 -6.94
N ASN A 369 -10.62 -13.00 -7.40
CA ASN A 369 -10.14 -12.83 -8.79
C ASN A 369 -10.35 -11.48 -9.51
N ARG A 370 -9.21 -10.94 -9.96
CA ARG A 370 -8.92 -9.61 -10.52
C ARG A 370 -9.64 -9.32 -11.86
N PRO A 371 -9.85 -8.04 -12.23
CA PRO A 371 -10.05 -7.68 -13.64
C PRO A 371 -8.69 -7.70 -14.38
N ALA A 372 -8.59 -8.57 -15.38
CA ALA A 372 -7.50 -8.60 -16.35
C ALA A 372 -7.34 -7.23 -17.07
N THR A 373 -6.09 -6.75 -17.19
CA THR A 373 -5.74 -5.57 -18.01
C THR A 373 -6.15 -5.81 -19.47
N ILE A 374 -6.35 -4.76 -20.27
CA ILE A 374 -6.67 -4.91 -21.72
C ILE A 374 -5.59 -5.75 -22.45
N SER A 375 -4.33 -5.64 -22.01
CA SER A 375 -3.21 -6.46 -22.48
C SER A 375 -3.37 -7.94 -22.11
N GLN A 376 -3.75 -8.22 -20.86
CA GLN A 376 -3.99 -9.58 -20.39
C GLN A 376 -5.17 -10.22 -21.12
N ARG A 377 -6.27 -9.48 -21.36
CA ARG A 377 -7.42 -9.97 -22.14
C ARG A 377 -7.09 -10.31 -23.59
N LYS A 378 -6.16 -9.58 -24.20
CA LYS A 378 -5.69 -9.89 -25.55
C LYS A 378 -4.86 -11.16 -25.55
N HIS A 379 -3.95 -11.30 -24.57
CA HIS A 379 -3.15 -12.49 -24.37
C HIS A 379 -4.01 -13.75 -24.12
N ASP A 380 -4.99 -13.65 -23.21
CA ASP A 380 -5.87 -14.76 -22.85
C ASP A 380 -6.76 -15.18 -24.04
N ASN A 381 -7.27 -14.23 -24.85
CA ASN A 381 -8.02 -14.54 -26.08
C ASN A 381 -7.14 -15.19 -27.16
N ASP A 382 -5.89 -14.76 -27.28
CA ASP A 382 -4.93 -15.35 -28.22
C ASP A 382 -4.58 -16.79 -27.81
N GLU A 383 -4.40 -17.06 -26.50
CA GLU A 383 -4.24 -18.44 -25.97
C GLU A 383 -5.49 -19.31 -26.18
N LEU A 384 -6.68 -18.76 -25.95
CA LEU A 384 -7.95 -19.47 -26.17
C LEU A 384 -8.15 -19.81 -27.65
N GLY A 385 -7.66 -18.95 -28.55
CA GLY A 385 -7.60 -19.20 -29.99
C GLY A 385 -6.67 -20.37 -30.34
N LYS A 386 -5.49 -20.44 -29.72
CA LYS A 386 -4.53 -21.56 -29.91
C LYS A 386 -5.08 -22.88 -29.39
N LEU A 387 -5.65 -22.90 -28.19
CA LEU A 387 -6.24 -24.11 -27.61
C LEU A 387 -7.38 -24.66 -28.48
N ARG A 388 -8.22 -23.77 -29.04
CA ARG A 388 -9.30 -24.17 -29.98
C ARG A 388 -8.77 -24.73 -31.29
N ALA A 389 -7.60 -24.28 -31.75
CA ALA A 389 -6.94 -24.82 -32.93
C ALA A 389 -6.36 -26.21 -32.63
N ASP A 390 -5.69 -26.39 -31.49
CA ASP A 390 -5.13 -27.68 -31.06
C ASP A 390 -6.22 -28.74 -30.88
N ILE A 391 -7.36 -28.38 -30.29
CA ILE A 391 -8.54 -29.27 -30.17
C ILE A 391 -9.04 -29.70 -31.55
N ARG A 392 -9.04 -28.79 -32.52
CA ARG A 392 -9.51 -29.07 -33.88
C ARG A 392 -8.53 -30.00 -34.62
N ASP A 393 -7.22 -29.78 -34.45
CA ASP A 393 -6.18 -30.64 -35.03
C ASP A 393 -6.23 -32.06 -34.43
N LYS A 394 -6.45 -32.17 -33.12
CA LYS A 394 -6.68 -33.46 -32.43
C LYS A 394 -7.92 -34.18 -32.96
N ASP A 395 -9.02 -33.45 -33.18
CA ASP A 395 -10.26 -34.03 -33.71
C ASP A 395 -10.08 -34.57 -35.14
N GLU A 396 -9.30 -33.87 -35.97
CA GLU A 396 -8.93 -34.34 -37.31
C GLU A 396 -7.98 -35.55 -37.26
N GLN A 397 -7.00 -35.58 -36.35
CA GLN A 397 -6.14 -36.76 -36.13
C GLN A 397 -6.96 -37.99 -35.70
N ILE A 398 -7.98 -37.81 -34.85
CA ILE A 398 -8.90 -38.87 -34.44
C ILE A 398 -9.74 -39.37 -35.62
N LYS A 399 -10.24 -38.47 -36.48
CA LYS A 399 -10.98 -38.85 -37.70
C LYS A 399 -10.09 -39.60 -38.69
N ALA A 400 -8.83 -39.18 -38.83
CA ALA A 400 -7.85 -39.85 -39.68
C ALA A 400 -7.55 -41.27 -39.17
N LEU A 401 -7.27 -41.42 -37.87
CA LEU A 401 -7.07 -42.74 -37.22
C LEU A 401 -8.28 -43.66 -37.40
N ARG A 402 -9.51 -43.13 -37.23
CA ARG A 402 -10.74 -43.90 -37.46
C ARG A 402 -10.85 -44.38 -38.92
N SER A 403 -10.50 -43.54 -39.88
CA SER A 403 -10.52 -43.90 -41.30
C SER A 403 -9.44 -44.94 -41.65
N GLU A 404 -8.26 -44.83 -41.04
CA GLU A 404 -7.14 -45.76 -41.24
C GLU A 404 -7.42 -47.16 -40.63
N ILE A 405 -8.16 -47.20 -39.52
CA ILE A 405 -8.62 -48.43 -38.86
C ILE A 405 -9.72 -49.11 -39.69
N MET A 406 -10.67 -48.35 -40.24
CA MET A 406 -11.71 -48.87 -41.15
C MET A 406 -11.11 -49.46 -42.44
N ALA A 407 -9.89 -49.06 -42.82
CA ALA A 407 -9.18 -49.54 -44.00
C ALA A 407 -8.31 -50.79 -43.75
N ARG A 408 -8.09 -51.21 -42.50
CA ARG A 408 -7.27 -52.39 -42.17
C ARG A 408 -8.15 -53.60 -41.86
N GLU A 409 -8.57 -54.32 -42.90
CA GLU A 409 -9.14 -55.66 -42.74
C GLU A 409 -8.03 -56.67 -42.36
N GLY A 410 -8.25 -57.46 -41.30
CA GLY A 410 -7.49 -58.70 -41.09
C GLY A 410 -6.67 -58.87 -39.80
N GLN A 411 -6.98 -58.16 -38.70
CA GLN A 411 -6.47 -58.52 -37.36
C GLN A 411 -7.64 -58.92 -36.44
N SER A 412 -7.39 -59.87 -35.54
CA SER A 412 -8.36 -60.47 -34.61
C SER A 412 -9.26 -59.40 -33.98
N LYS A 413 -10.54 -59.41 -34.40
CA LYS A 413 -11.58 -58.42 -34.07
C LYS A 413 -11.68 -58.13 -32.57
N THR A 414 -11.45 -59.14 -31.74
CA THR A 414 -11.66 -59.09 -30.29
C THR A 414 -10.63 -58.26 -29.52
N GLU A 415 -9.33 -58.34 -29.86
CA GLU A 415 -8.28 -57.56 -29.18
C GLU A 415 -8.26 -56.08 -29.62
N LEU A 416 -8.67 -55.81 -30.86
CA LEU A 416 -8.79 -54.45 -31.37
C LEU A 416 -10.00 -53.73 -30.77
N ASP A 417 -11.13 -54.43 -30.65
CA ASP A 417 -12.36 -53.90 -30.06
C ASP A 417 -12.17 -53.54 -28.57
N GLU A 418 -11.43 -54.34 -27.79
CA GLU A 418 -11.13 -54.04 -26.37
C GLU A 418 -10.21 -52.83 -26.21
N LYS A 419 -9.13 -52.73 -27.02
CA LYS A 419 -8.25 -51.56 -27.00
C LYS A 419 -8.96 -50.29 -27.46
N MET A 420 -9.89 -50.41 -28.42
CA MET A 420 -10.74 -49.32 -28.86
C MET A 420 -11.73 -48.87 -27.79
N ALA A 421 -12.38 -49.80 -27.08
CA ALA A 421 -13.30 -49.46 -26.00
C ALA A 421 -12.61 -48.69 -24.87
N VAL A 422 -11.39 -49.10 -24.48
CA VAL A 422 -10.59 -48.41 -23.46
C VAL A 422 -10.15 -47.01 -23.93
N ALA A 423 -9.67 -46.89 -25.18
CA ALA A 423 -9.26 -45.60 -25.74
C ALA A 423 -10.44 -44.63 -25.89
N GLN A 424 -11.61 -45.13 -26.30
CA GLN A 424 -12.82 -44.33 -26.44
C GLN A 424 -13.36 -43.89 -25.09
N GLN A 425 -13.40 -44.78 -24.10
CA GLN A 425 -13.80 -44.43 -22.73
C GLN A 425 -12.88 -43.36 -22.12
N ARG A 426 -11.57 -43.46 -22.34
CA ARG A 426 -10.60 -42.46 -21.88
C ARG A 426 -10.81 -41.10 -22.57
N ALA A 427 -11.01 -41.10 -23.88
CA ALA A 427 -11.30 -39.88 -24.63
C ALA A 427 -12.63 -39.23 -24.21
N GLU A 428 -13.66 -40.03 -23.90
CA GLU A 428 -14.94 -39.54 -23.38
C GLU A 428 -14.81 -38.94 -21.99
N GLN A 429 -13.97 -39.52 -21.11
CA GLN A 429 -13.66 -38.95 -19.79
C GLN A 429 -12.88 -37.63 -19.91
N GLU A 430 -11.86 -37.56 -20.75
CA GLU A 430 -11.10 -36.33 -20.99
C GLU A 430 -11.97 -35.22 -21.60
N MET A 431 -12.87 -35.58 -22.54
CA MET A 431 -13.85 -34.65 -23.09
C MET A 431 -14.91 -34.20 -22.08
N ALA A 432 -15.28 -35.05 -21.12
CA ALA A 432 -16.20 -34.69 -20.05
C ALA A 432 -15.57 -33.67 -19.08
N GLU A 433 -14.29 -33.81 -18.75
CA GLU A 433 -13.56 -32.83 -17.94
C GLU A 433 -13.38 -31.50 -18.70
N LEU A 434 -12.99 -31.54 -19.98
CA LEU A 434 -12.90 -30.31 -20.79
C LEU A 434 -14.24 -29.58 -20.92
N ARG A 435 -15.37 -30.32 -20.95
CA ARG A 435 -16.71 -29.70 -20.96
C ARG A 435 -17.06 -29.03 -19.63
N LYS A 436 -16.60 -29.56 -18.49
CA LYS A 436 -16.74 -28.91 -17.18
C LYS A 436 -15.92 -27.62 -17.15
N ASP A 437 -14.68 -27.66 -17.62
CA ASP A 437 -13.81 -26.47 -17.67
C ASP A 437 -14.40 -25.37 -18.57
N VAL A 438 -14.96 -25.75 -19.73
CA VAL A 438 -15.66 -24.80 -20.62
C VAL A 438 -16.91 -24.21 -19.96
N ALA A 439 -17.65 -24.99 -19.17
CA ALA A 439 -18.82 -24.48 -18.45
C ALA A 439 -18.41 -23.48 -17.35
N VAL A 440 -17.33 -23.76 -16.61
CA VAL A 440 -16.76 -22.84 -15.61
C VAL A 440 -16.31 -21.54 -16.29
N LEU A 441 -15.59 -21.63 -17.41
CA LEU A 441 -15.11 -20.46 -18.15
C LEU A 441 -16.26 -19.62 -18.73
N LYS A 442 -17.35 -20.24 -19.20
CA LYS A 442 -18.54 -19.51 -19.64
C LYS A 442 -19.23 -18.77 -18.50
N SER A 443 -19.36 -19.41 -17.33
CA SER A 443 -19.91 -18.75 -16.14
C SER A 443 -19.07 -17.52 -15.76
N LEU A 444 -17.74 -17.68 -15.71
CA LEU A 444 -16.82 -16.57 -15.43
C LEU A 444 -16.94 -15.45 -16.47
N GLN A 445 -17.14 -15.79 -17.75
CA GLN A 445 -17.31 -14.81 -18.83
C GLN A 445 -18.62 -14.03 -18.69
N ASP A 446 -19.72 -14.69 -18.31
CA ASP A 446 -21.02 -14.06 -18.09
C ASP A 446 -20.98 -13.13 -16.86
N ASP A 447 -20.34 -13.57 -15.77
CA ASP A 447 -20.13 -12.78 -14.56
C ASP A 447 -19.30 -11.52 -14.85
N LEU A 448 -18.21 -11.66 -15.62
CA LEU A 448 -17.38 -10.53 -16.07
C LEU A 448 -18.16 -9.56 -16.97
N TRP A 449 -19.10 -10.05 -17.78
CA TRP A 449 -19.93 -9.21 -18.65
C TRP A 449 -20.97 -8.41 -17.86
N ALA A 450 -21.57 -9.04 -16.85
CA ALA A 450 -22.48 -8.38 -15.91
C ALA A 450 -21.76 -7.30 -15.09
N GLU A 451 -20.57 -7.61 -14.55
CA GLU A 451 -19.75 -6.67 -13.79
C GLU A 451 -19.32 -5.46 -14.63
N ASN A 452 -18.89 -5.68 -15.88
CA ASN A 452 -18.49 -4.61 -16.80
C ASN A 452 -19.68 -3.71 -17.20
N SER A 453 -20.88 -4.28 -17.29
CA SER A 453 -22.11 -3.52 -17.54
C SER A 453 -22.47 -2.63 -16.34
N SER A 454 -22.32 -3.17 -15.12
CA SER A 454 -22.50 -2.42 -13.87
C SER A 454 -21.47 -1.28 -13.74
N LEU A 455 -20.19 -1.56 -13.97
CA LEU A 455 -19.11 -0.57 -13.93
C LEU A 455 -19.28 0.55 -14.97
N LYS A 456 -19.82 0.23 -16.16
CA LYS A 456 -20.15 1.25 -17.18
C LYS A 456 -21.31 2.14 -16.73
N ALA A 457 -22.32 1.59 -16.05
CA ALA A 457 -23.42 2.36 -15.49
C ALA A 457 -22.93 3.26 -14.35
N GLU A 458 -22.10 2.73 -13.46
CA GLU A 458 -21.51 3.45 -12.33
C GLU A 458 -20.59 4.59 -12.82
N LYS A 459 -19.74 4.34 -13.82
CA LYS A 459 -18.89 5.36 -14.44
C LYS A 459 -19.71 6.49 -15.09
N ARG A 460 -20.89 6.21 -15.65
CA ARG A 460 -21.81 7.24 -16.17
C ARG A 460 -22.38 8.09 -15.03
N THR A 461 -22.76 7.47 -13.92
CA THR A 461 -23.26 8.16 -12.73
C THR A 461 -22.16 9.03 -12.08
N GLN A 462 -20.94 8.52 -11.96
CA GLN A 462 -19.78 9.26 -11.45
C GLN A 462 -19.39 10.43 -12.35
N LYS A 463 -19.40 10.25 -13.68
CA LYS A 463 -19.14 11.35 -14.62
C LYS A 463 -20.18 12.47 -14.50
N LYS A 464 -21.44 12.12 -14.23
CA LYS A 464 -22.51 13.10 -13.97
C LYS A 464 -22.29 13.83 -12.64
N ALA A 465 -21.99 13.11 -11.55
CA ALA A 465 -21.73 13.71 -10.24
C ALA A 465 -20.51 14.65 -10.25
N LEU A 466 -19.45 14.29 -10.99
CA LEU A 466 -18.27 15.13 -11.16
C LEU A 466 -18.58 16.40 -11.96
N ALA A 467 -19.42 16.30 -13.00
CA ALA A 467 -19.87 17.46 -13.76
C ALA A 467 -20.72 18.41 -12.88
N ASP A 468 -21.62 17.85 -12.07
CA ASP A 468 -22.43 18.62 -11.13
C ASP A 468 -21.54 19.32 -10.08
N TYR A 469 -20.52 18.65 -9.54
CA TYR A 469 -19.55 19.26 -8.62
C TYR A 469 -18.80 20.45 -9.22
N HIS A 470 -18.33 20.34 -10.47
CA HIS A 470 -17.62 21.43 -11.14
C HIS A 470 -18.50 22.68 -11.36
N VAL A 471 -19.81 22.51 -11.62
CA VAL A 471 -20.76 23.63 -11.70
C VAL A 471 -20.86 24.33 -10.35
N LEU A 472 -21.10 23.56 -9.29
CA LEU A 472 -21.33 24.07 -7.95
C LEU A 472 -20.12 24.83 -7.41
N TYR A 473 -18.92 24.29 -7.65
CA TYR A 473 -17.66 24.93 -7.27
C TYR A 473 -17.42 26.25 -8.02
N SER A 474 -17.68 26.27 -9.33
CA SER A 474 -17.45 27.47 -10.16
C SER A 474 -18.40 28.61 -9.80
N LEU A 475 -19.66 28.30 -9.48
CA LEU A 475 -20.64 29.29 -9.02
C LEU A 475 -20.31 29.87 -7.66
N GLN A 476 -19.87 29.03 -6.72
CA GLN A 476 -19.40 29.48 -5.40
C GLN A 476 -18.20 30.43 -5.54
N LYS A 477 -17.22 30.06 -6.37
CA LYS A 477 -16.02 30.88 -6.61
C LYS A 477 -16.35 32.24 -7.24
N ALA A 478 -17.26 32.27 -8.23
CA ALA A 478 -17.71 33.50 -8.86
C ALA A 478 -18.44 34.42 -7.87
N TYR A 479 -19.32 33.85 -7.03
CA TYR A 479 -19.98 34.56 -5.94
C TYR A 479 -18.95 35.19 -4.99
N ASP A 480 -18.05 34.39 -4.40
CA ASP A 480 -17.10 34.88 -3.39
C ASP A 480 -16.14 35.95 -3.93
N THR A 481 -15.72 35.80 -5.19
CA THR A 481 -14.76 36.72 -5.84
C THR A 481 -15.36 38.09 -6.13
N HIS A 482 -16.64 38.14 -6.52
CA HIS A 482 -17.24 39.35 -7.08
C HIS A 482 -18.35 39.94 -6.19
N TYR A 483 -18.83 39.22 -5.16
CA TYR A 483 -19.86 39.69 -4.23
C TYR A 483 -19.54 41.05 -3.60
N ARG A 484 -18.27 41.27 -3.21
CA ARG A 484 -17.80 42.54 -2.62
C ARG A 484 -17.80 43.72 -3.60
N LYS A 485 -17.92 43.46 -4.91
CA LYS A 485 -17.94 44.48 -5.98
C LYS A 485 -19.36 44.94 -6.32
N LEU A 486 -20.39 44.27 -5.79
CA LEU A 486 -21.80 44.61 -6.01
C LEU A 486 -22.23 45.75 -5.07
N ASP A 487 -23.20 46.56 -5.50
CA ASP A 487 -23.90 47.50 -4.61
C ASP A 487 -24.78 46.75 -3.60
N TRP A 488 -25.16 47.43 -2.51
CA TRP A 488 -25.84 46.79 -1.38
C TRP A 488 -27.20 46.14 -1.74
N ARG A 489 -27.92 46.65 -2.75
CA ARG A 489 -29.20 46.05 -3.17
C ARG A 489 -28.95 44.75 -3.92
N LYS A 490 -27.95 44.74 -4.80
CA LYS A 490 -27.51 43.56 -5.55
C LYS A 490 -26.87 42.51 -4.64
N GLN A 491 -26.10 42.93 -3.63
CA GLN A 491 -25.57 42.06 -2.59
C GLN A 491 -26.69 41.31 -1.86
N ARG A 492 -27.75 42.02 -1.45
CA ARG A 492 -28.89 41.40 -0.77
C ARG A 492 -29.65 40.40 -1.64
N ALA A 493 -29.77 40.69 -2.94
CA ALA A 493 -30.36 39.76 -3.92
C ALA A 493 -29.47 38.52 -4.12
N ALA A 494 -28.15 38.72 -4.24
CA ALA A 494 -27.17 37.65 -4.35
C ALA A 494 -27.16 36.76 -3.10
N GLU A 495 -27.21 37.33 -1.89
CA GLU A 495 -27.33 36.59 -0.63
C GLU A 495 -28.59 35.75 -0.57
N HIS A 496 -29.72 36.29 -1.05
CA HIS A 496 -30.98 35.57 -1.09
C HIS A 496 -30.91 34.36 -2.04
N LEU A 497 -30.39 34.55 -3.25
CA LEU A 497 -30.19 33.49 -4.23
C LEU A 497 -29.18 32.44 -3.73
N HIS A 498 -28.09 32.89 -3.11
CA HIS A 498 -27.07 32.03 -2.51
C HIS A 498 -27.61 31.23 -1.31
N ALA A 499 -28.48 31.82 -0.50
CA ALA A 499 -29.16 31.13 0.60
C ALA A 499 -30.19 30.12 0.09
N LYS A 500 -30.91 30.43 -1.00
CA LYS A 500 -31.82 29.51 -1.70
C LYS A 500 -31.05 28.31 -2.25
N TYR A 501 -29.90 28.58 -2.88
CA TYR A 501 -28.94 27.57 -3.33
C TYR A 501 -28.45 26.67 -2.19
N LYS A 502 -28.08 27.24 -1.04
CA LYS A 502 -27.61 26.48 0.14
C LYS A 502 -28.67 25.59 0.83
N ARG A 503 -29.95 25.75 0.52
CA ARG A 503 -31.03 25.00 1.18
C ARG A 503 -31.64 23.90 0.32
N ALA A 504 -31.32 23.82 -0.97
CA ALA A 504 -32.01 22.93 -1.90
C ALA A 504 -31.35 21.53 -1.95
N ASP A 505 -31.96 20.52 -1.30
CA ASP A 505 -31.44 19.14 -1.29
C ASP A 505 -31.72 18.34 -2.59
N CYS A 506 -32.61 18.82 -3.48
CA CYS A 506 -32.86 18.21 -4.80
C CYS A 506 -33.10 19.24 -5.92
N ASP A 507 -33.27 20.52 -5.57
CA ASP A 507 -33.58 21.65 -6.49
C ASP A 507 -32.35 22.51 -6.82
N ALA A 508 -31.15 22.02 -6.50
CA ALA A 508 -29.88 22.77 -6.61
C ALA A 508 -29.64 23.34 -8.01
N VAL A 509 -30.09 22.66 -9.07
CA VAL A 509 -29.84 23.04 -10.47
C VAL A 509 -30.58 24.33 -10.87
N ALA A 510 -31.81 24.52 -10.41
CA ALA A 510 -32.60 25.71 -10.75
C ALA A 510 -32.09 26.95 -9.99
N ALA A 511 -31.80 26.79 -8.69
CA ALA A 511 -31.20 27.86 -7.88
C ALA A 511 -29.77 28.20 -8.34
N ALA A 512 -29.00 27.20 -8.79
CA ALA A 512 -27.68 27.39 -9.39
C ALA A 512 -27.78 28.15 -10.73
N TYR A 513 -28.80 27.88 -11.53
CA TYR A 513 -29.03 28.58 -12.79
C TYR A 513 -29.51 30.02 -12.59
N GLU A 514 -30.44 30.28 -11.66
CA GLU A 514 -30.85 31.66 -11.30
C GLU A 514 -29.68 32.48 -10.76
N LEU A 515 -28.80 31.85 -9.96
CA LEU A 515 -27.58 32.50 -9.48
C LEU A 515 -26.59 32.75 -10.64
N TYR A 516 -26.46 31.81 -11.57
CA TYR A 516 -25.64 31.97 -12.76
C TYR A 516 -26.10 33.15 -13.62
N GLU A 517 -27.40 33.22 -13.96
CA GLU A 517 -27.97 34.33 -14.75
C GLU A 517 -27.79 35.67 -14.03
N PHE A 518 -28.02 35.71 -12.72
CA PHE A 518 -27.78 36.92 -11.94
C PHE A 518 -26.31 37.40 -12.01
N LEU A 519 -25.35 36.48 -12.00
CA LEU A 519 -23.93 36.81 -12.12
C LEU A 519 -23.57 37.23 -13.56
N GLU A 520 -24.11 36.56 -14.58
CA GLU A 520 -23.92 36.89 -16.01
C GLU A 520 -24.49 38.29 -16.33
N ASP A 521 -25.73 38.58 -15.92
CA ASP A 521 -26.42 39.87 -16.15
C ASP A 521 -25.74 41.07 -15.48
N ASN A 522 -24.90 40.81 -14.47
CA ASN A 522 -24.11 41.85 -13.79
C ASN A 522 -22.65 41.91 -14.27
N GLY A 523 -22.33 41.28 -15.40
CA GLY A 523 -21.00 41.34 -16.03
C GLY A 523 -19.92 40.63 -15.23
N MET A 524 -20.27 39.55 -14.54
CA MET A 524 -19.37 38.78 -13.68
C MET A 524 -18.99 37.43 -14.33
N ASP A 525 -19.01 37.35 -15.67
CA ASP A 525 -18.83 36.11 -16.45
C ASP A 525 -17.36 35.69 -16.66
N ASP A 526 -16.41 36.63 -16.56
CA ASP A 526 -14.98 36.41 -16.81
C ASP A 526 -14.36 35.28 -15.95
N THR A 527 -14.98 34.95 -14.81
CA THR A 527 -14.58 33.86 -13.91
C THR A 527 -15.39 32.56 -14.07
N LEU A 528 -16.51 32.59 -14.78
CA LEU A 528 -17.46 31.48 -14.95
C LEU A 528 -17.15 30.62 -16.18
N LYS A 529 -15.87 30.28 -16.43
CA LYS A 529 -15.43 29.40 -17.54
C LYS A 529 -16.01 27.97 -17.43
N LEU A 530 -17.32 27.84 -17.58
CA LEU A 530 -18.04 26.59 -17.62
C LEU A 530 -17.86 25.98 -19.00
N ASP A 531 -17.72 24.66 -19.03
CA ASP A 531 -17.72 23.87 -20.27
C ASP A 531 -18.97 24.23 -21.12
N PRO A 532 -18.84 24.52 -22.42
CA PRO A 532 -19.96 24.82 -23.31
C PRO A 532 -21.08 23.77 -23.29
N ASP A 533 -20.76 22.49 -23.11
CA ASP A 533 -21.74 21.40 -23.01
C ASP A 533 -22.51 21.44 -21.68
N LEU A 534 -21.87 21.96 -20.63
CA LEU A 534 -22.45 22.15 -19.31
C LEU A 534 -23.37 23.37 -19.29
N LYS A 535 -22.98 24.47 -19.96
CA LYS A 535 -23.84 25.64 -20.20
C LYS A 535 -25.10 25.25 -20.98
N LYS A 536 -24.95 24.40 -22.00
CA LYS A 536 -26.06 23.82 -22.77
C LYS A 536 -26.95 22.90 -21.92
N SER A 537 -26.36 22.11 -21.02
CA SER A 537 -27.08 21.20 -20.13
C SER A 537 -27.89 21.95 -19.06
N LEU A 538 -27.34 23.01 -18.47
CA LEU A 538 -28.03 23.86 -17.51
C LEU A 538 -29.22 24.58 -18.14
N ARG A 539 -29.04 25.16 -19.35
CA ARG A 539 -30.14 25.76 -20.13
C ARG A 539 -31.22 24.73 -20.49
N TRP A 540 -30.85 23.56 -20.99
CA TRP A 540 -31.80 22.50 -21.34
C TRP A 540 -32.60 21.98 -20.13
N MET A 541 -31.99 21.90 -18.95
CA MET A 541 -32.65 21.47 -17.72
C MET A 541 -33.60 22.56 -17.16
N ALA A 542 -33.24 23.84 -17.29
CA ALA A 542 -34.11 24.97 -16.94
C ALA A 542 -35.36 25.02 -17.85
N GLU A 543 -35.19 24.92 -19.17
CA GLU A 543 -36.29 24.91 -20.16
C GLU A 543 -37.26 23.73 -19.97
N LYS A 544 -36.80 22.59 -19.43
CA LYS A 544 -37.67 21.43 -19.16
C LYS A 544 -38.56 21.59 -17.92
N LYS A 545 -38.20 22.47 -16.98
CA LYS A 545 -39.01 22.74 -15.77
C LYS A 545 -40.21 23.61 -16.13
N ASP A 546 -40.03 24.57 -17.02
CA ASP A 546 -41.09 25.45 -17.57
C ASP A 546 -42.17 24.69 -18.38
N ARG A 547 -41.91 23.43 -18.75
CA ARG A 547 -42.89 22.53 -19.40
C ARG A 547 -43.54 21.52 -18.44
N ARG A 548 -43.11 21.46 -17.18
CA ARG A 548 -43.61 20.51 -16.16
C ARG A 548 -44.29 21.19 -14.96
N SER A 549 -44.12 22.50 -14.78
CA SER A 549 -45.09 23.37 -14.11
C SER A 549 -46.25 23.68 -15.05
#